data_AF-A0A6P4ZWI3-F1
#
_entry.id   AF-A0A6P4ZWI3-F1
#
_cell.length_a   1.000
_cell.length_b   1.000
_cell.length_c   1.000
_cell.angle_alpha   90.00
_cell.angle_beta   90.00
_cell.angle_gamma   90.00
#
_symmetry.space_group_name_H-M   'P 1'
#
loop_
_entity.id
_entity.type
_entity.pdbx_description
1 polymer ?
#
loop_
_entity_poly.entity_id
_entity_poly.type
_entity_poly.pdbx_seq_one_letter_code
_entity_poly.pdbx_strand_id
1 'polypeptide(L)'
;MGNSDTKLNFRKAVIQLTTKTQPVEAQDEAFWDQFWTDSVTSVQDVFALVPAAEIRALREESPSNLATLCYKAVEKLVMAAESSCATAKEQQTVLNCVRLLTRILPYIFEDADWRGFFWSTLPGQAGENDSLNDEDGGSMPLAQSLLNALSDLLFCPDFTVAPNKKAGPETHEDLQSIDSCEYIWESGVGFAHSPAQYPHHDQNRSEILKLLLTCFSETMYQPPGDPLPNQWLTYFASSENRHALPLFTSLLNIVCAYDPIGYGMPYNHLLFSDYREPTVEVALQLLIVVLDHDNGQSAISVDGTTTGTAMDQGAEGEPQNLFVNYLSRIHREEDFHFILKGITNLLNNPLIQTYLPNSCKKINFHQEILVLFWKLCEFNKKFLFYVLKSSDVLDVIAPILYHLNDSRQDQSRVGLMHIGVFILLLLSGERNFGVRLNKPYTVRVPMDIPVFTGTHADFLIIVFHKIITTGHQRLQPLFDCLLTIIVNVSPYLKSLSMVASTKLLHLLEAFSTPWFLFSNPSNHHLVFFLLEVFNNIIQYQFDGNANLVYTIIRKRNVFHQLANLPTDRASIEKAVSRKRKGSEASQRSVPNSPTVADPPSMEGSFPAKEAQPGTLKATLAEMPGKGWWWELS
;
A
#
# COMPACT_ATOMS: atom_id res chain seq x y z
N MET A 1 38.33 20.75 0.16
CA MET A 1 39.22 19.75 0.77
C MET A 1 38.76 19.27 2.16
N GLY A 2 37.62 19.74 2.72
CA GLY A 2 37.21 19.39 4.10
C GLY A 2 36.31 18.15 4.30
N ASN A 3 35.59 17.66 3.27
CA ASN A 3 34.61 16.57 3.47
C ASN A 3 35.20 15.16 3.61
N SER A 4 36.44 14.94 3.15
CA SER A 4 37.08 13.61 3.22
C SER A 4 37.55 13.26 4.64
N ASP A 5 38.10 14.25 5.35
CA ASP A 5 38.61 14.05 6.72
C ASP A 5 37.47 13.89 7.74
N THR A 6 36.34 14.58 7.54
CA THR A 6 35.19 14.48 8.42
C THR A 6 34.46 13.14 8.27
N LYS A 7 34.30 12.61 7.05
CA LYS A 7 33.78 11.24 6.82
C LYS A 7 34.68 10.17 7.43
N LEU A 8 36.00 10.39 7.40
CA LEU A 8 36.96 9.49 8.04
C LEU A 8 36.81 9.49 9.57
N ASN A 9 36.56 10.65 10.19
CA ASN A 9 36.32 10.74 11.63
C ASN A 9 35.02 10.04 12.04
N PHE A 10 33.92 10.27 11.32
CA PHE A 10 32.67 9.53 11.52
C PHE A 10 32.90 8.01 11.45
N ARG A 11 33.61 7.54 10.42
CA ARG A 11 33.92 6.12 10.26
C ARG A 11 34.76 5.56 11.41
N LYS A 12 35.77 6.31 11.87
CA LYS A 12 36.58 5.93 13.03
C LYS A 12 35.74 5.84 14.29
N ALA A 13 34.81 6.78 14.51
CA ALA A 13 33.91 6.75 15.66
C ALA A 13 33.02 5.49 15.64
N VAL A 14 32.45 5.12 14.48
CA VAL A 14 31.67 3.87 14.32
C VAL A 14 32.50 2.64 14.68
N ILE A 15 33.75 2.54 14.20
CA ILE A 15 34.65 1.43 14.54
C ILE A 15 35.00 1.42 16.04
N GLN A 16 35.16 2.59 16.65
CA GLN A 16 35.45 2.68 18.09
C GLN A 16 34.28 2.18 18.95
N LEU A 17 33.03 2.31 18.51
CA LEU A 17 31.87 1.79 19.23
C LEU A 17 31.88 0.26 19.36
N THR A 18 32.44 -0.46 18.39
CA THR A 18 32.52 -1.93 18.38
C THR A 18 33.82 -2.48 18.93
N THR A 19 34.93 -1.74 18.82
CA THR A 19 36.27 -2.26 19.16
C THR A 19 36.75 -1.91 20.57
N LYS A 20 36.18 -0.90 21.22
CA LYS A 20 36.57 -0.56 22.59
C LYS A 20 36.06 -1.60 23.57
N THR A 21 36.96 -2.14 24.40
CA THR A 21 36.64 -3.11 25.46
C THR A 21 35.84 -2.53 26.62
N GLN A 22 35.80 -1.21 26.76
CA GLN A 22 34.97 -0.51 27.73
C GLN A 22 33.94 0.37 27.01
N PRO A 23 32.71 0.48 27.54
CA PRO A 23 31.72 1.40 27.00
C PRO A 23 32.24 2.83 26.94
N VAL A 24 31.89 3.56 25.88
CA VAL A 24 32.21 4.99 25.78
C VAL A 24 31.32 5.75 26.77
N GLU A 25 31.92 6.63 27.57
CA GLU A 25 31.17 7.39 28.55
C GLU A 25 30.12 8.30 27.88
N ALA A 26 28.89 8.30 28.41
CA ALA A 26 27.80 9.11 27.85
C ALA A 26 28.09 10.63 27.90
N GLN A 27 28.95 11.07 28.82
CA GLN A 27 29.37 12.47 29.00
C GLN A 27 30.50 12.91 28.06
N ASP A 28 31.09 12.01 27.27
CA ASP A 28 32.13 12.34 26.29
C ASP A 28 31.52 13.01 25.04
N GLU A 29 31.03 14.25 25.19
CA GLU A 29 30.41 15.01 24.09
C GLU A 29 31.33 15.17 22.89
N ALA A 30 32.65 15.27 23.10
CA ALA A 30 33.63 15.37 22.01
C ALA A 30 33.67 14.11 21.14
N PHE A 31 33.42 12.94 21.73
CA PHE A 31 33.23 11.71 20.97
C PHE A 31 31.88 11.69 20.25
N TRP A 32 30.78 11.92 20.97
CA TRP A 32 29.43 11.79 20.42
C TRP A 32 29.11 12.83 19.34
N ASP A 33 29.66 14.05 19.44
CA ASP A 33 29.50 15.09 18.41
C ASP A 33 30.02 14.68 17.03
N GLN A 34 30.92 13.69 16.95
CA GLN A 34 31.41 13.20 15.66
C GLN A 34 30.30 12.60 14.79
N PHE A 35 29.22 12.08 15.38
CA PHE A 35 28.08 11.49 14.67
C PHE A 35 27.13 12.54 14.08
N TRP A 36 27.16 13.78 14.59
CA TRP A 36 26.18 14.82 14.22
C TRP A 36 26.75 15.91 13.30
N THR A 37 28.05 15.85 12.99
CA THR A 37 28.79 16.83 12.17
C THR A 37 28.49 16.77 10.66
N ASP A 38 28.91 17.80 9.92
CA ASP A 38 28.71 18.02 8.46
C ASP A 38 29.28 16.94 7.52
N SER A 39 29.78 15.81 8.04
CA SER A 39 30.37 14.73 7.26
C SER A 39 29.35 13.94 6.43
N VAL A 40 28.11 13.84 6.91
CA VAL A 40 27.03 13.06 6.32
C VAL A 40 26.04 13.98 5.62
N THR A 41 26.07 13.96 4.29
CA THR A 41 25.20 14.80 3.47
C THR A 41 23.93 14.09 3.00
N SER A 42 23.87 12.76 3.12
CA SER A 42 22.76 11.94 2.64
C SER A 42 22.59 10.65 3.45
N VAL A 43 21.41 10.04 3.40
CA VAL A 43 21.17 8.72 3.99
C VAL A 43 22.07 7.63 3.38
N GLN A 44 22.40 7.74 2.08
CA GLN A 44 23.29 6.80 1.41
C GLN A 44 24.71 6.84 2.00
N ASP A 45 25.18 8.01 2.42
CA ASP A 45 26.47 8.14 3.12
C ASP A 45 26.44 7.35 4.44
N VAL A 46 25.36 7.45 5.23
CA VAL A 46 25.22 6.69 6.48
C VAL A 46 25.21 5.19 6.21
N PHE A 47 24.45 4.74 5.22
CA PHE A 47 24.37 3.31 4.88
C PHE A 47 25.71 2.73 4.42
N ALA A 48 26.54 3.54 3.76
CA ALA A 48 27.90 3.16 3.37
C ALA A 48 28.89 3.18 4.55
N LEU A 49 28.78 4.14 5.46
CA LEU A 49 29.69 4.33 6.59
C LEU A 49 29.35 3.46 7.81
N VAL A 50 28.11 2.97 7.90
CA VAL A 50 27.58 2.10 8.97
C VAL A 50 27.04 0.78 8.37
N PRO A 51 27.93 -0.20 8.10
CA PRO A 51 27.55 -1.49 7.53
C PRO A 51 26.66 -2.33 8.45
N ALA A 52 25.79 -3.15 7.87
CA ALA A 52 24.84 -3.99 8.61
C ALA A 52 25.52 -4.94 9.62
N ALA A 53 26.64 -5.54 9.21
CA ALA A 53 27.40 -6.46 10.04
C ALA A 53 27.95 -5.77 11.31
N GLU A 54 28.31 -4.49 11.21
CA GLU A 54 28.84 -3.74 12.34
C GLU A 54 27.74 -3.30 13.31
N ILE A 55 26.53 -3.02 12.82
CA ILE A 55 25.40 -2.73 13.70
C ILE A 55 25.02 -3.98 14.50
N ARG A 56 25.03 -5.17 13.87
CA ARG A 56 24.81 -6.44 14.58
C ARG A 56 25.93 -6.74 15.58
N ALA A 57 27.19 -6.55 15.19
CA ALA A 57 28.32 -6.67 16.12
C ALA A 57 28.20 -5.68 17.28
N LEU A 58 27.80 -4.43 17.02
CA LEU A 58 27.57 -3.43 18.06
C LEU A 58 26.44 -3.84 19.01
N ARG A 59 25.35 -4.40 18.49
CA ARG A 59 24.22 -4.94 19.27
C ARG A 59 24.64 -6.11 20.17
N GLU A 60 25.43 -7.03 19.63
CA GLU A 60 25.79 -8.30 20.29
C GLU A 60 27.01 -8.16 21.23
N GLU A 61 28.04 -7.44 20.80
CA GLU A 61 29.33 -7.34 21.50
C GLU A 61 29.45 -6.07 22.36
N SER A 62 28.66 -5.03 22.07
CA SER A 62 28.74 -3.73 22.77
C SER A 62 27.37 -3.06 22.95
N PRO A 63 26.37 -3.76 23.54
CA PRO A 63 24.98 -3.27 23.63
C PRO A 63 24.84 -1.94 24.36
N SER A 64 25.66 -1.67 25.39
CA SER A 64 25.65 -0.38 26.09
C SER A 64 26.01 0.80 25.18
N ASN A 65 26.98 0.63 24.28
CA ASN A 65 27.36 1.66 23.31
C ASN A 65 26.23 1.93 22.30
N LEU A 66 25.54 0.86 21.86
CA LEU A 66 24.36 1.00 21.00
C LEU A 66 23.24 1.78 21.70
N ALA A 67 22.94 1.42 22.94
CA ALA A 67 21.92 2.08 23.75
C ALA A 67 22.25 3.57 23.94
N THR A 68 23.51 3.91 24.29
CA THR A 68 23.94 5.30 24.43
C THR A 68 23.87 6.06 23.11
N LEU A 69 24.23 5.44 21.97
CA LEU A 69 24.12 6.08 20.66
C LEU A 69 22.66 6.42 20.31
N CYS A 70 21.73 5.49 20.56
CA CYS A 70 20.30 5.73 20.38
C CYS A 70 19.79 6.83 21.31
N TYR A 71 20.15 6.78 22.59
CA TYR A 71 19.79 7.81 23.56
C TYR A 71 20.28 9.19 23.13
N LYS A 72 21.56 9.34 22.76
CA LYS A 72 22.13 10.60 22.30
C LYS A 72 21.47 11.11 21.02
N ALA A 73 21.12 10.24 20.08
CA ALA A 73 20.40 10.64 18.88
C ALA A 73 19.01 11.21 19.20
N VAL A 74 18.27 10.57 20.11
CA VAL A 74 16.96 11.06 20.55
C VAL A 74 17.10 12.35 21.36
N GLU A 75 18.08 12.44 22.26
CA GLU A 75 18.38 13.65 23.04
C GLU A 75 18.61 14.85 22.13
N LYS A 76 19.43 14.73 21.07
CA LYS A 76 19.67 15.82 20.12
C LYS A 76 18.40 16.20 19.34
N LEU A 77 17.52 15.24 19.02
CA LEU A 77 16.23 15.53 18.36
C LEU A 77 15.28 16.30 19.29
N VAL A 78 15.19 15.89 20.56
CA VAL A 78 14.38 16.58 21.58
C VAL A 78 14.90 17.99 21.80
N MET A 79 16.21 18.16 22.01
CA MET A 79 16.84 19.48 22.17
C MET A 79 16.59 20.39 20.97
N ALA A 80 16.66 19.86 19.74
CA ALA A 80 16.38 20.63 18.53
C ALA A 80 14.91 21.00 18.39
N ALA A 81 13.98 20.16 18.87
CA ALA A 81 12.56 20.51 18.93
C ALA A 81 12.31 21.64 19.95
N GLU A 82 12.95 21.55 21.13
CA GLU A 82 12.86 22.59 22.18
C GLU A 82 13.50 23.92 21.75
N SER A 83 14.57 23.90 20.95
CA SER A 83 15.20 25.10 20.40
C SER A 83 14.59 25.60 19.08
N SER A 84 13.47 25.01 18.65
CA SER A 84 12.78 25.31 17.39
C SER A 84 13.67 25.18 16.15
N CYS A 85 14.70 24.33 16.20
CA CYS A 85 15.60 24.01 15.09
C CYS A 85 16.14 25.27 14.37
N ALA A 86 16.45 26.30 15.18
CA ALA A 86 16.65 27.68 14.72
C ALA A 86 17.86 27.88 13.80
N THR A 87 18.90 27.05 13.93
CA THR A 87 20.16 27.21 13.21
C THR A 87 20.37 26.12 12.17
N ALA A 88 21.07 26.45 11.07
CA ALA A 88 21.45 25.46 10.05
C ALA A 88 22.26 24.27 10.62
N LYS A 89 23.03 24.51 11.70
CA LYS A 89 23.78 23.46 12.39
C LYS A 89 22.83 22.49 13.12
N GLU A 90 21.80 23.01 13.79
CA GLU A 90 20.76 22.16 14.43
C GLU A 90 19.97 21.39 13.38
N GLN A 91 19.55 22.04 12.28
CA GLN A 91 18.87 21.36 11.17
C GLN A 91 19.69 20.19 10.61
N GLN A 92 20.99 20.40 10.41
CA GLN A 92 21.89 19.34 9.95
C GLN A 92 22.08 18.23 11.01
N THR A 93 22.15 18.60 12.29
CA THR A 93 22.22 17.66 13.43
C THR A 93 20.98 16.76 13.43
N VAL A 94 19.78 17.35 13.32
CA VAL A 94 18.49 16.65 13.23
C VAL A 94 18.50 15.65 12.08
N LEU A 95 18.86 16.08 10.87
CA LEU A 95 18.90 15.19 9.71
C LEU A 95 19.89 14.03 9.90
N ASN A 96 21.04 14.28 10.52
CA ASN A 96 22.02 13.22 10.81
C ASN A 96 21.50 12.22 11.84
N CYS A 97 20.84 12.67 12.91
CA CYS A 97 20.19 11.80 13.89
C CYS A 97 19.08 10.97 13.23
N VAL A 98 18.24 11.60 12.39
CA VAL A 98 17.18 10.93 11.64
C VAL A 98 17.75 9.80 10.78
N ARG A 99 18.73 10.10 9.93
CA ARG A 99 19.38 9.12 9.03
C ARG A 99 20.03 7.97 9.80
N LEU A 100 20.70 8.27 10.92
CA LEU A 100 21.36 7.27 11.74
C LEU A 100 20.34 6.33 12.40
N LEU A 101 19.28 6.85 12.99
CA LEU A 101 18.21 6.05 13.58
C LEU A 101 17.48 5.22 12.53
N THR A 102 17.18 5.78 11.35
CA THR A 102 16.60 5.03 10.21
C THR A 102 17.48 3.85 9.83
N ARG A 103 18.80 3.97 9.94
CA ARG A 103 19.75 2.90 9.65
C ARG A 103 19.81 1.85 10.75
N ILE A 104 19.74 2.25 12.02
CA ILE A 104 20.00 1.38 13.18
C ILE A 104 18.77 0.60 13.62
N LEU A 105 17.59 1.24 13.68
CA LEU A 105 16.36 0.64 14.26
C LEU A 105 15.98 -0.74 13.69
N PRO A 106 16.04 -1.00 12.37
CA PRO A 106 15.79 -2.33 11.81
C PRO A 106 16.58 -3.45 12.49
N TYR A 107 17.86 -3.19 12.81
CA TYR A 107 18.74 -4.16 13.45
C TYR A 107 18.49 -4.27 14.95
N ILE A 108 17.89 -3.25 15.58
CA ILE A 108 17.41 -3.38 16.96
C ILE A 108 16.20 -4.31 16.99
N PHE A 109 15.26 -4.17 16.04
CA PHE A 109 14.05 -5.00 15.98
C PHE A 109 14.30 -6.47 15.64
N GLU A 110 15.42 -6.79 14.97
CA GLU A 110 15.84 -8.16 14.72
C GLU A 110 16.07 -9.00 15.99
N ASP A 111 16.28 -8.36 17.15
CA ASP A 111 16.57 -9.04 18.43
C ASP A 111 15.45 -8.81 19.45
N ALA A 112 14.91 -9.92 19.99
CA ALA A 112 13.81 -9.89 20.94
C ALA A 112 14.18 -9.22 22.27
N ASP A 113 15.45 -9.27 22.67
CA ASP A 113 15.94 -8.70 23.94
C ASP A 113 15.86 -7.16 23.94
N TRP A 114 15.79 -6.55 22.75
CA TRP A 114 15.73 -5.11 22.58
C TRP A 114 14.31 -4.53 22.50
N ARG A 115 13.25 -5.36 22.46
CA ARG A 115 11.86 -4.89 22.27
C ARG A 115 11.42 -3.86 23.33
N GLY A 116 11.84 -4.07 24.57
CA GLY A 116 11.50 -3.17 25.68
C GLY A 116 12.35 -1.90 25.75
N PHE A 117 13.48 -1.81 25.02
CA PHE A 117 14.47 -0.74 25.19
C PHE A 117 13.86 0.66 25.01
N PHE A 118 13.20 0.90 23.86
CA PHE A 118 12.61 2.21 23.58
C PHE A 118 11.38 2.52 24.45
N TRP A 119 10.71 1.49 24.96
CA TRP A 119 9.52 1.63 25.80
C TRP A 119 9.84 1.65 27.31
N SER A 120 11.13 1.50 27.66
CA SER A 120 11.61 1.59 29.03
C SER A 120 11.94 3.03 29.42
N THR A 121 11.86 3.30 30.71
CA THR A 121 12.29 4.57 31.31
C THR A 121 13.80 4.54 31.55
N LEU A 122 14.49 5.64 31.22
CA LEU A 122 15.94 5.69 31.33
C LEU A 122 16.39 5.71 32.80
N PRO A 123 17.39 4.90 33.20
CA PRO A 123 17.95 4.94 34.54
C PRO A 123 18.63 6.30 34.79
N GLY A 124 18.11 7.10 35.72
CA GLY A 124 18.68 8.40 36.12
C GLY A 124 17.68 9.56 36.19
N GLN A 125 16.54 9.47 35.51
CA GLN A 125 15.45 10.47 35.62
C GLN A 125 14.45 10.15 36.75
N ALA A 126 14.42 8.92 37.23
CA ALA A 126 13.57 8.49 38.35
C ALA A 126 14.12 8.90 39.74
N GLY A 127 15.25 9.63 39.81
CA GLY A 127 16.08 9.66 41.03
C GLY A 127 16.29 11.00 41.74
N GLU A 128 15.98 12.17 41.15
CA GLU A 128 16.40 13.45 41.77
C GLU A 128 15.27 14.44 42.10
N ASN A 129 14.04 14.23 41.63
CA ASN A 129 12.90 15.10 41.96
C ASN A 129 11.72 14.38 42.61
N ASP A 130 11.88 13.12 43.03
CA ASP A 130 10.80 12.32 43.62
C ASP A 130 10.53 12.66 45.11
N SER A 131 10.65 13.94 45.45
CA SER A 131 10.19 14.49 46.71
C SER A 131 8.92 15.29 46.49
N LEU A 132 7.80 14.58 46.71
CA LEU A 132 6.60 15.02 47.44
C LEU A 132 5.32 15.35 46.68
N ASN A 133 5.22 15.22 45.35
CA ASN A 133 3.92 15.24 44.67
C ASN A 133 4.05 14.62 43.28
N ASP A 134 3.56 13.40 43.06
CA ASP A 134 2.89 13.01 41.80
C ASP A 134 2.35 11.57 41.91
N GLU A 135 1.03 11.43 41.90
CA GLU A 135 0.35 10.15 41.69
C GLU A 135 0.29 9.75 40.20
N ASP A 136 1.03 10.41 39.29
CA ASP A 136 0.96 10.18 37.83
C ASP A 136 2.29 10.38 37.05
N GLY A 137 3.44 10.54 37.72
CA GLY A 137 4.68 11.04 37.11
C GLY A 137 5.75 9.97 36.76
N GLY A 138 5.43 8.97 35.94
CA GLY A 138 6.47 8.12 35.35
C GLY A 138 7.31 8.90 34.32
N SER A 139 8.64 8.82 34.36
CA SER A 139 9.50 9.44 33.34
C SER A 139 9.12 8.94 31.93
N MET A 140 9.04 9.83 30.94
CA MET A 140 8.60 9.50 29.57
C MET A 140 9.51 8.45 28.89
N PRO A 141 8.96 7.37 28.28
CA PRO A 141 9.73 6.41 27.50
C PRO A 141 10.42 7.04 26.28
N LEU A 142 11.59 6.50 25.92
CA LEU A 142 12.40 6.99 24.80
C LEU A 142 11.64 7.03 23.46
N ALA A 143 10.78 6.04 23.22
CA ALA A 143 9.89 5.98 22.05
C ALA A 143 8.96 7.19 21.96
N GLN A 144 8.35 7.57 23.08
CA GLN A 144 7.41 8.69 23.13
C GLN A 144 8.15 10.01 22.92
N SER A 145 9.31 10.19 23.57
CA SER A 145 10.16 11.38 23.36
C SER A 145 10.60 11.51 21.90
N LEU A 146 10.97 10.38 21.26
CA LEU A 146 11.31 10.36 19.83
C LEU A 146 10.10 10.74 18.96
N LEU A 147 8.94 10.11 19.15
CA LEU A 147 7.76 10.39 18.35
C LEU A 147 7.26 11.84 18.50
N ASN A 148 7.33 12.40 19.70
CA ASN A 148 6.97 13.79 19.96
C ASN A 148 7.94 14.75 19.29
N ALA A 149 9.25 14.55 19.46
CA ALA A 149 10.26 15.39 18.81
C ALA A 149 10.13 15.35 17.27
N LEU A 150 9.91 14.18 16.68
CA LEU A 150 9.70 14.06 15.23
C LEU A 150 8.41 14.76 14.78
N SER A 151 7.33 14.66 15.56
CA SER A 151 6.07 15.32 15.25
C SER A 151 6.17 16.84 15.37
N ASP A 152 6.87 17.36 16.38
CA ASP A 152 7.18 18.79 16.53
C ASP A 152 8.01 19.29 15.35
N LEU A 153 9.08 18.57 15.00
CA LEU A 153 9.97 18.91 13.90
C LEU A 153 9.28 18.89 12.53
N LEU A 154 8.17 18.15 12.35
CA LEU A 154 7.36 18.12 11.13
C LEU A 154 6.51 19.39 10.91
N PHE A 155 6.32 20.22 11.94
CA PHE A 155 5.64 21.51 11.88
C PHE A 155 6.55 22.66 12.32
N CYS A 156 7.87 22.47 12.27
CA CYS A 156 8.85 23.45 12.67
C CYS A 156 9.06 24.52 11.57
N PRO A 157 8.74 25.80 11.84
CA PRO A 157 8.96 26.89 10.89
C PRO A 157 10.42 27.00 10.45
N ASP A 158 10.64 27.36 9.17
CA ASP A 158 11.97 27.48 8.53
C ASP A 158 12.79 26.19 8.45
N PHE A 159 12.24 25.06 8.91
CA PHE A 159 12.84 23.74 8.77
C PHE A 159 11.98 22.79 7.93
N THR A 160 10.70 22.63 8.27
CA THR A 160 9.76 21.77 7.54
C THR A 160 8.50 22.50 7.12
N VAL A 161 8.20 23.70 7.64
CA VAL A 161 7.05 24.51 7.20
C VAL A 161 7.45 25.97 7.00
N ALA A 162 6.71 26.68 6.16
CA ALA A 162 6.95 28.11 5.96
C ALA A 162 6.48 28.90 7.19
N PRO A 163 7.21 29.92 7.66
CA PRO A 163 6.80 30.73 8.81
C PRO A 163 5.57 31.57 8.49
N ASN A 164 4.71 31.78 9.49
CA ASN A 164 3.54 32.64 9.34
C ASN A 164 3.96 34.12 9.29
N LYS A 165 3.58 34.83 8.21
CA LYS A 165 3.91 36.27 8.01
C LYS A 165 3.35 37.22 9.08
N LYS A 166 2.55 36.73 10.02
CA LYS A 166 1.90 37.51 11.08
C LYS A 166 2.72 37.58 12.38
N ALA A 167 3.75 36.75 12.54
CA ALA A 167 4.64 36.85 13.69
C ALA A 167 5.42 38.17 13.60
N GLY A 168 5.45 38.92 14.71
CA GLY A 168 6.25 40.14 14.86
C GLY A 168 7.75 39.86 14.73
N PRO A 169 8.61 40.87 14.99
CA PRO A 169 10.05 40.75 14.70
C PRO A 169 10.72 39.64 15.52
N GLU A 170 11.33 38.69 14.81
CA GLU A 170 12.46 37.81 15.19
C GLU A 170 12.37 37.03 16.52
N THR A 171 11.18 36.73 17.04
CA THR A 171 11.05 35.71 18.10
C THR A 171 10.71 34.36 17.48
N HIS A 172 11.62 33.39 17.62
CA HIS A 172 11.36 31.98 17.28
C HIS A 172 10.10 31.51 18.02
N GLU A 173 9.15 30.92 17.29
CA GLU A 173 7.95 30.33 17.87
C GLU A 173 8.34 29.10 18.69
N ASP A 174 7.86 29.02 19.93
CA ASP A 174 8.03 27.83 20.76
C ASP A 174 7.18 26.69 20.20
N LEU A 175 7.83 25.60 19.75
CA LEU A 175 7.11 24.48 19.16
C LEU A 175 6.13 23.85 20.14
N GLN A 176 6.37 23.91 21.46
CA GLN A 176 5.45 23.32 22.45
C GLN A 176 4.10 24.06 22.56
N SER A 177 4.03 25.30 22.08
CA SER A 177 2.81 26.12 22.10
C SER A 177 2.21 26.38 20.72
N ILE A 178 2.84 25.92 19.64
CA ILE A 178 2.38 26.12 18.27
C ILE A 178 1.06 25.39 18.01
N ASP A 179 0.11 26.08 17.36
CA ASP A 179 -1.04 25.42 16.75
C ASP A 179 -0.64 24.89 15.38
N SER A 180 -0.23 23.63 15.34
CA SER A 180 0.18 22.94 14.10
C SER A 180 -0.92 22.91 13.02
N CYS A 181 -2.19 23.18 13.36
CA CYS A 181 -3.25 23.32 12.37
C CYS A 181 -3.05 24.54 11.46
N GLU A 182 -2.29 25.55 11.88
CA GLU A 182 -1.92 26.70 11.04
C GLU A 182 -0.85 26.35 9.99
N TYR A 183 -0.17 25.22 10.17
CA TYR A 183 1.01 24.81 9.40
C TYR A 183 0.79 23.56 8.54
N ILE A 184 -0.47 23.25 8.22
CA ILE A 184 -0.83 22.14 7.33
C ILE A 184 -0.12 22.28 5.98
N TRP A 185 0.49 21.19 5.50
CA TRP A 185 1.47 21.26 4.40
C TRP A 185 0.89 21.60 3.03
N GLU A 186 -0.38 21.32 2.82
CA GLU A 186 -1.04 21.47 1.53
C GLU A 186 -2.54 21.75 1.71
N SER A 187 -3.08 22.56 0.81
CA SER A 187 -4.51 22.88 0.77
C SER A 187 -5.37 21.66 0.38
N GLY A 188 -6.57 21.56 0.94
CA GLY A 188 -7.47 20.44 0.71
C GLY A 188 -8.50 20.28 1.83
N VAL A 189 -8.69 19.04 2.26
CA VAL A 189 -9.62 18.69 3.35
C VAL A 189 -9.24 19.47 4.60
N GLY A 190 -10.22 20.12 5.22
CA GLY A 190 -10.02 20.81 6.51
C GLY A 190 -9.11 22.05 6.47
N PHE A 191 -8.47 22.38 5.33
CA PHE A 191 -7.52 23.48 5.24
C PHE A 191 -7.54 24.14 3.84
N ALA A 192 -8.03 25.37 3.77
CA ALA A 192 -8.22 26.07 2.49
C ALA A 192 -7.01 26.88 2.02
N HIS A 193 -6.05 27.16 2.91
CA HIS A 193 -4.89 27.97 2.57
C HIS A 193 -3.84 27.14 1.84
N SER A 194 -3.28 27.64 0.74
CA SER A 194 -2.15 27.01 0.04
C SER A 194 -0.83 27.62 0.55
N PRO A 195 -0.04 26.89 1.35
CA PRO A 195 1.22 27.41 1.89
C PRO A 195 2.28 27.62 0.79
N ALA A 196 3.31 28.40 1.11
CA ALA A 196 4.48 28.51 0.23
C ALA A 196 5.24 27.17 0.20
N GLN A 197 5.53 26.69 -1.01
CA GLN A 197 6.24 25.43 -1.23
C GLN A 197 7.75 25.67 -1.37
N TYR A 198 8.53 24.92 -0.60
CA TYR A 198 9.99 24.98 -0.64
C TYR A 198 10.56 23.56 -0.75
N PRO A 199 11.40 23.26 -1.76
CA PRO A 199 11.92 21.91 -1.96
C PRO A 199 12.67 21.30 -0.77
N HIS A 200 13.38 22.13 0.01
CA HIS A 200 14.12 21.65 1.17
C HIS A 200 13.19 21.24 2.33
N HIS A 201 12.03 21.90 2.49
CA HIS A 201 11.02 21.47 3.46
C HIS A 201 10.49 20.08 3.11
N ASP A 202 10.19 19.82 1.82
CA ASP A 202 9.73 18.49 1.38
C ASP A 202 10.80 17.42 1.61
N GLN A 203 12.07 17.72 1.34
CA GLN A 203 13.20 16.82 1.62
C GLN A 203 13.31 16.49 3.11
N ASN A 204 13.27 17.51 3.99
CA ASN A 204 13.36 17.34 5.43
C ASN A 204 12.17 16.51 5.97
N ARG A 205 10.95 16.82 5.54
CA ARG A 205 9.75 16.01 5.85
C ARG A 205 9.93 14.57 5.40
N SER A 206 10.41 14.32 4.18
CA SER A 206 10.61 12.96 3.66
C SER A 206 11.55 12.15 4.54
N GLU A 207 12.64 12.73 5.05
CA GLU A 207 13.55 12.03 5.95
C GLU A 207 12.92 11.71 7.31
N ILE A 208 12.21 12.66 7.92
CA ILE A 208 11.52 12.45 9.19
C ILE A 208 10.41 11.38 9.05
N LEU A 209 9.61 11.45 7.98
CA LEU A 209 8.57 10.46 7.70
C LEU A 209 9.14 9.06 7.47
N LYS A 210 10.33 8.93 6.86
CA LYS A 210 11.02 7.64 6.70
C LYS A 210 11.44 7.06 8.05
N LEU A 211 11.89 7.90 8.99
CA LEU A 211 12.19 7.43 10.35
C LEU A 211 10.92 6.98 11.07
N LEU A 212 9.82 7.74 10.99
CA LEU A 212 8.53 7.32 11.57
C LEU A 212 8.08 5.96 10.99
N LEU A 213 8.14 5.79 9.68
CA LEU A 213 7.82 4.52 9.02
C LEU A 213 8.76 3.39 9.46
N THR A 214 10.04 3.71 9.71
CA THR A 214 11.01 2.75 10.26
C THR A 214 10.60 2.31 11.66
N CYS A 215 10.24 3.23 12.56
CA CYS A 215 9.71 2.88 13.89
C CYS A 215 8.49 1.97 13.80
N PHE A 216 7.58 2.23 12.85
CA PHE A 216 6.35 1.44 12.68
C PHE A 216 6.58 0.05 12.07
N SER A 217 7.79 -0.23 11.55
CA SER A 217 8.11 -1.51 10.89
C SER A 217 8.41 -2.66 11.86
N GLU A 218 8.36 -2.44 13.18
CA GLU A 218 8.69 -3.46 14.21
C GLU A 218 7.96 -4.79 13.99
N THR A 219 6.70 -4.77 13.54
CA THR A 219 5.89 -5.96 13.27
C THR A 219 6.48 -6.86 12.19
N MET A 220 7.29 -6.33 11.27
CA MET A 220 7.96 -7.12 10.23
C MET A 220 9.06 -8.04 10.79
N TYR A 221 9.52 -7.79 12.01
CA TYR A 221 10.59 -8.54 12.68
C TYR A 221 10.05 -9.52 13.73
N GLN A 222 8.73 -9.58 13.90
CA GLN A 222 8.10 -10.50 14.85
C GLN A 222 7.69 -11.81 14.16
N PRO A 223 7.89 -12.98 14.80
CA PRO A 223 7.39 -14.23 14.27
C PRO A 223 5.85 -14.26 14.30
N PRO A 224 5.19 -14.95 13.36
CA PRO A 224 3.74 -15.11 13.38
C PRO A 224 3.33 -15.93 14.61
N GLY A 225 2.64 -15.34 15.60
CA GLY A 225 2.24 -16.09 16.79
C GLY A 225 1.46 -15.31 17.85
N ASP A 226 1.91 -14.11 18.23
CA ASP A 226 1.23 -13.29 19.25
C ASP A 226 1.17 -11.82 18.77
N PRO A 227 0.01 -11.33 18.30
CA PRO A 227 -0.12 -9.98 17.78
C PRO A 227 -0.22 -9.00 18.96
N LEU A 228 0.90 -8.73 19.62
CA LEU A 228 0.97 -7.55 20.47
C LEU A 228 0.75 -6.32 19.57
N PRO A 229 -0.15 -5.39 19.95
CA PRO A 229 -0.36 -4.19 19.18
C PRO A 229 0.97 -3.42 19.10
N ASN A 230 1.31 -2.95 17.89
CA ASN A 230 2.50 -2.15 17.68
C ASN A 230 2.42 -0.87 18.52
N GLN A 231 3.21 -0.80 19.59
CA GLN A 231 3.15 0.29 20.56
C GLN A 231 3.49 1.65 19.93
N TRP A 232 4.34 1.67 18.89
CA TRP A 232 4.69 2.90 18.17
C TRP A 232 3.46 3.49 17.48
N LEU A 233 2.70 2.63 16.79
CA LEU A 233 1.47 3.03 16.11
C LEU A 233 0.36 3.37 17.12
N THR A 234 0.25 2.60 18.21
CA THR A 234 -0.71 2.88 19.28
C THR A 234 -0.50 4.26 19.88
N TYR A 235 0.74 4.64 20.20
CA TYR A 235 1.04 5.98 20.72
C TYR A 235 0.84 7.07 19.65
N PHE A 236 1.37 6.85 18.44
CA PHE A 236 1.30 7.86 17.38
C PHE A 236 -0.14 8.22 16.96
N ALA A 237 -1.05 7.25 17.02
CA ALA A 237 -2.45 7.42 16.67
C ALA A 237 -3.36 7.82 17.85
N SER A 238 -2.82 8.00 19.07
CA SER A 238 -3.62 8.33 20.27
C SER A 238 -3.75 9.84 20.48
N SER A 239 -4.56 10.21 21.47
CA SER A 239 -4.73 11.59 21.96
C SER A 239 -3.46 12.20 22.55
N GLU A 240 -2.47 11.37 22.94
CA GLU A 240 -1.19 11.85 23.46
C GLU A 240 -0.35 12.54 22.38
N ASN A 241 -0.57 12.18 21.11
CA ASN A 241 0.04 12.90 20.00
C ASN A 241 -0.80 14.14 19.64
N ARG A 242 -0.43 15.30 20.19
CA ARG A 242 -1.06 16.59 19.90
C ARG A 242 -1.11 16.96 18.41
N HIS A 243 -0.24 16.37 17.59
CA HIS A 243 -0.14 16.64 16.16
C HIS A 243 -0.96 15.67 15.30
N ALA A 244 -1.71 14.73 15.88
CA ALA A 244 -2.43 13.70 15.13
C ALA A 244 -3.35 14.28 14.03
N LEU A 245 -4.15 15.32 14.35
CA LEU A 245 -5.04 15.97 13.38
C LEU A 245 -4.30 16.71 12.25
N PRO A 246 -3.34 17.62 12.53
CA PRO A 246 -2.59 18.30 11.47
C PRO A 246 -1.72 17.34 10.65
N LEU A 247 -1.20 16.25 11.24
CA LEU A 247 -0.52 15.17 10.51
C LEU A 247 -1.48 14.47 9.57
N PHE A 248 -2.62 13.97 10.07
CA PHE A 248 -3.64 13.33 9.24
C PHE A 248 -4.02 14.21 8.04
N THR A 249 -4.28 15.49 8.31
CA THR A 249 -4.71 16.45 7.28
C THR A 249 -3.60 16.71 6.26
N SER A 250 -2.36 16.90 6.72
CA SER A 250 -1.21 17.16 5.84
C SER A 250 -0.87 15.95 4.96
N LEU A 251 -0.88 14.74 5.53
CA LEU A 251 -0.62 13.49 4.79
C LEU A 251 -1.70 13.25 3.73
N LEU A 252 -2.98 13.44 4.06
CA LEU A 252 -4.07 13.26 3.10
C LEU A 252 -4.01 14.31 1.97
N ASN A 253 -3.82 15.58 2.32
CA ASN A 253 -3.85 16.67 1.36
C ASN A 253 -2.65 16.63 0.41
N ILE A 254 -1.42 16.37 0.90
CA ILE A 254 -0.24 16.32 0.04
C ILE A 254 -0.35 15.20 -1.00
N VAL A 255 -0.95 14.06 -0.63
CA VAL A 255 -1.23 12.95 -1.55
C VAL A 255 -2.29 13.34 -2.57
N CYS A 256 -3.45 13.83 -2.13
CA CYS A 256 -4.57 14.12 -3.03
C CYS A 256 -4.32 15.33 -3.95
N ALA A 257 -3.48 16.29 -3.53
CA ALA A 257 -3.11 17.45 -4.34
C ALA A 257 -1.91 17.21 -5.27
N TYR A 258 -1.22 16.07 -5.15
CA TYR A 258 -0.04 15.80 -5.96
C TYR A 258 -0.38 15.66 -7.45
N ASP A 259 0.37 16.37 -8.29
CA ASP A 259 0.26 16.30 -9.75
C ASP A 259 1.62 15.90 -10.36
N PRO A 260 1.78 14.65 -10.82
CA PRO A 260 3.04 14.17 -11.41
C PRO A 260 3.36 14.78 -12.78
N ILE A 261 2.39 15.43 -13.44
CA ILE A 261 2.59 16.03 -14.77
C ILE A 261 3.07 17.48 -14.63
N GLY A 262 2.58 18.21 -13.61
CA GLY A 262 2.94 19.60 -13.33
C GLY A 262 2.45 20.53 -14.44
N TYR A 263 3.35 21.26 -15.10
CA TYR A 263 2.99 22.25 -16.14
C TYR A 263 2.37 21.68 -17.42
N GLY A 264 2.15 20.36 -17.51
CA GLY A 264 1.54 19.74 -18.71
C GLY A 264 2.47 19.65 -19.92
N MET A 265 3.73 20.06 -19.78
CA MET A 265 4.71 20.09 -20.87
C MET A 265 5.37 18.70 -21.08
N PRO A 266 5.51 18.23 -22.33
CA PRO A 266 6.28 17.02 -22.64
C PRO A 266 7.69 17.06 -22.05
N TYR A 267 8.11 15.95 -21.42
CA TYR A 267 9.44 15.76 -20.83
C TYR A 267 9.79 16.72 -19.68
N ASN A 268 8.81 17.42 -19.08
CA ASN A 268 9.02 18.32 -17.94
C ASN A 268 9.85 17.66 -16.82
N HIS A 269 9.54 16.40 -16.52
CA HIS A 269 10.21 15.59 -15.50
C HIS A 269 11.68 15.23 -15.80
N LEU A 270 12.16 15.45 -17.03
CA LEU A 270 13.58 15.30 -17.39
C LEU A 270 14.35 16.62 -17.21
N LEU A 271 13.64 17.75 -17.24
CA LEU A 271 14.21 19.09 -17.14
C LEU A 271 14.21 19.62 -15.71
N PHE A 272 13.22 19.22 -14.92
CA PHE A 272 13.03 19.69 -13.55
C PHE A 272 12.94 18.51 -12.58
N SER A 273 13.67 18.61 -11.48
CA SER A 273 13.59 17.65 -10.38
C SER A 273 12.29 17.81 -9.62
N ASP A 274 11.56 16.71 -9.46
CA ASP A 274 10.39 16.64 -8.61
C ASP A 274 10.81 16.23 -7.20
N TYR A 275 10.93 17.22 -6.31
CA TYR A 275 11.30 17.02 -4.91
C TYR A 275 10.12 16.62 -4.02
N ARG A 276 8.89 16.69 -4.53
CA ARG A 276 7.67 16.46 -3.75
C ARG A 276 7.20 15.01 -3.84
N GLU A 277 7.42 14.34 -4.98
CA GLU A 277 7.08 12.91 -5.13
C GLU A 277 7.63 12.02 -4.00
N PRO A 278 8.92 12.12 -3.59
CA PRO A 278 9.44 11.29 -2.51
C PRO A 278 8.77 11.54 -1.16
N THR A 279 8.24 12.73 -0.93
CA THR A 279 7.49 13.07 0.29
C THR A 279 6.08 12.53 0.21
N VAL A 280 5.43 12.63 -0.96
CA VAL A 280 4.10 12.08 -1.24
C VAL A 280 4.07 10.56 -1.06
N GLU A 281 5.09 9.86 -1.58
CA GLU A 281 5.20 8.41 -1.49
C GLU A 281 5.27 7.93 -0.04
N VAL A 282 6.16 8.53 0.76
CA VAL A 282 6.31 8.15 2.17
C VAL A 282 5.11 8.61 3.01
N ALA A 283 4.52 9.78 2.70
CA ALA A 283 3.31 10.25 3.36
C ALA A 283 2.13 9.29 3.15
N LEU A 284 1.96 8.80 1.92
CA LEU A 284 0.97 7.79 1.56
C LEU A 284 1.20 6.48 2.31
N GLN A 285 2.43 5.98 2.33
CA GLN A 285 2.79 4.75 3.05
C GLN A 285 2.53 4.89 4.56
N LEU A 286 2.94 6.00 5.17
CA LEU A 286 2.71 6.28 6.59
C LEU A 286 1.22 6.34 6.90
N LEU A 287 0.44 7.06 6.09
CA LEU A 287 -1.01 7.17 6.27
C LEU A 287 -1.69 5.79 6.21
N ILE A 288 -1.28 4.94 5.26
CA ILE A 288 -1.82 3.58 5.13
C ILE A 288 -1.48 2.75 6.37
N VAL A 289 -0.21 2.73 6.80
CA VAL A 289 0.23 1.94 7.97
C VAL A 289 -0.51 2.37 9.23
N VAL A 290 -0.71 3.68 9.43
CA VAL A 290 -1.45 4.20 10.59
C VAL A 290 -2.94 3.87 10.50
N LEU A 291 -3.56 3.90 9.31
CA LEU A 291 -4.95 3.52 9.11
C LEU A 291 -5.20 2.00 9.21
N ASP A 292 -4.20 1.17 8.90
CA ASP A 292 -4.28 -0.28 8.98
C ASP A 292 -4.04 -0.81 10.41
N HIS A 293 -3.53 0.05 11.29
CA HIS A 293 -3.30 -0.29 12.69
C HIS A 293 -4.63 -0.50 13.43
N ASP A 294 -4.96 -1.77 13.65
CA ASP A 294 -6.13 -2.20 14.39
C ASP A 294 -5.82 -2.24 15.90
N ASN A 295 -6.46 -1.34 16.65
CA ASN A 295 -6.39 -1.29 18.11
C ASN A 295 -7.41 -2.22 18.80
N GLY A 296 -7.92 -3.24 18.10
CA GLY A 296 -8.93 -4.16 18.61
C GLY A 296 -10.35 -3.69 18.36
N GLN A 297 -10.60 -2.98 17.24
CA GLN A 297 -11.98 -2.81 16.79
C GLN A 297 -12.45 -4.13 16.19
N SER A 298 -13.41 -4.76 16.87
CA SER A 298 -14.18 -5.91 16.40
C SER A 298 -14.36 -5.88 14.88
N ALA A 299 -13.75 -6.86 14.21
CA ALA A 299 -13.90 -7.07 12.78
C ALA A 299 -15.37 -6.87 12.38
N ILE A 300 -15.63 -5.84 11.57
CA ILE A 300 -16.91 -5.72 10.89
C ILE A 300 -16.94 -6.89 9.91
N SER A 301 -17.60 -7.98 10.31
CA SER A 301 -17.80 -9.14 9.45
C SER A 301 -18.51 -8.70 8.18
N VAL A 302 -17.99 -9.14 7.04
CA VAL A 302 -18.49 -8.83 5.69
C VAL A 302 -19.89 -9.42 5.43
N ASP A 303 -20.39 -10.24 6.35
CA ASP A 303 -21.79 -10.66 6.36
C ASP A 303 -22.65 -9.56 7.01
N GLY A 304 -23.46 -8.89 6.19
CA GLY A 304 -24.38 -7.81 6.55
C GLY A 304 -25.54 -8.20 7.48
N THR A 305 -25.29 -9.04 8.48
CA THR A 305 -26.21 -9.38 9.58
C THR A 305 -25.69 -8.81 10.88
N THR A 306 -26.21 -7.62 11.25
CA THR A 306 -26.11 -7.11 12.61
C THR A 306 -26.99 -7.98 13.53
N THR A 307 -26.43 -9.06 14.07
CA THR A 307 -26.98 -9.73 15.25
C THR A 307 -26.18 -9.30 16.48
N GLY A 308 -26.07 -7.99 16.70
CA GLY A 308 -25.76 -7.42 17.99
C GLY A 308 -27.08 -6.90 18.56
N THR A 309 -27.66 -7.64 19.50
CA THR A 309 -28.82 -7.17 20.28
C THR A 309 -28.50 -5.81 20.88
N ALA A 310 -29.28 -4.80 20.48
CA ALA A 310 -29.21 -3.44 20.99
C ALA A 310 -29.64 -3.40 22.46
N MET A 311 -28.76 -3.85 23.37
CA MET A 311 -28.94 -3.78 24.81
C MET A 311 -27.62 -4.09 25.55
N ASP A 312 -26.54 -3.37 25.21
CA ASP A 312 -25.42 -3.17 26.13
C ASP A 312 -24.70 -1.84 25.80
N GLN A 313 -25.40 -0.73 26.01
CA GLN A 313 -24.79 0.61 26.04
C GLN A 313 -24.12 0.77 27.40
N GLY A 314 -22.86 0.35 27.51
CA GLY A 314 -22.17 0.29 28.80
C GLY A 314 -20.65 0.22 28.74
N ALA A 315 -20.01 0.82 27.72
CA ALA A 315 -18.63 1.33 27.68
C ALA A 315 -18.22 1.52 26.21
N GLU A 316 -18.75 2.56 25.55
CA GLU A 316 -18.22 2.99 24.25
C GLU A 316 -16.84 3.60 24.48
N GLY A 317 -15.80 2.77 24.48
CA GLY A 317 -14.42 3.23 24.47
C GLY A 317 -14.22 4.11 23.24
N GLU A 318 -13.66 5.31 23.43
CA GLU A 318 -13.33 6.22 22.34
C GLU A 318 -12.55 5.47 21.24
N PRO A 319 -12.72 5.85 19.95
CA PRO A 319 -11.92 5.28 18.88
C PRO A 319 -10.44 5.47 19.20
N GLN A 320 -9.72 4.39 19.54
CA GLN A 320 -8.34 4.51 20.01
C GLN A 320 -7.40 5.01 18.90
N ASN A 321 -7.75 4.81 17.63
CA ASN A 321 -7.02 5.33 16.48
C ASN A 321 -7.68 6.62 15.96
N LEU A 322 -7.07 7.77 16.26
CA LEU A 322 -7.56 9.08 15.86
C LEU A 322 -7.58 9.29 14.34
N PHE A 323 -6.66 8.67 13.59
CA PHE A 323 -6.61 8.81 12.13
C PHE A 323 -7.84 8.17 11.48
N VAL A 324 -8.23 6.98 11.93
CA VAL A 324 -9.48 6.32 11.51
C VAL A 324 -10.69 7.17 11.89
N ASN A 325 -10.69 7.74 13.11
CA ASN A 325 -11.75 8.63 13.58
C ASN A 325 -11.90 9.87 12.67
N TYR A 326 -10.81 10.58 12.39
CA TYR A 326 -10.83 11.74 11.50
C TYR A 326 -11.30 11.39 10.09
N LEU A 327 -10.78 10.29 9.51
CA LEU A 327 -11.21 9.79 8.20
C LEU A 327 -12.71 9.51 8.13
N SER A 328 -13.26 8.87 9.16
CA SER A 328 -14.69 8.54 9.25
C SER A 328 -15.60 9.78 9.36
N ARG A 329 -15.06 10.89 9.89
CA ARG A 329 -15.79 12.15 10.13
C ARG A 329 -15.82 13.08 8.94
N ILE A 330 -14.99 12.89 7.91
CA ILE A 330 -15.08 13.66 6.66
C ILE A 330 -16.47 13.46 6.04
N HIS A 331 -17.13 14.55 5.66
CA HIS A 331 -18.52 14.49 5.19
C HIS A 331 -18.90 15.58 4.17
N ARG A 332 -18.06 16.60 3.98
CA ARG A 332 -18.37 17.67 3.02
C ARG A 332 -18.17 17.15 1.60
N GLU A 333 -19.08 17.54 0.72
CA GLU A 333 -19.04 17.08 -0.68
C GLU A 333 -17.80 17.60 -1.42
N GLU A 334 -17.36 18.82 -1.11
CA GLU A 334 -16.14 19.42 -1.65
C GLU A 334 -14.88 18.62 -1.25
N ASP A 335 -14.81 18.17 0.00
CA ASP A 335 -13.72 17.33 0.50
C ASP A 335 -13.71 15.97 -0.23
N PHE A 336 -14.87 15.34 -0.40
CA PHE A 336 -14.97 14.09 -1.16
C PHE A 336 -14.59 14.26 -2.63
N HIS A 337 -15.00 15.37 -3.25
CA HIS A 337 -14.60 15.69 -4.62
C HIS A 337 -13.08 15.83 -4.74
N PHE A 338 -12.46 16.58 -3.82
CA PHE A 338 -11.01 16.78 -3.77
C PHE A 338 -10.27 15.44 -3.64
N ILE A 339 -10.65 14.60 -2.68
CA ILE A 339 -10.04 13.27 -2.45
C ILE A 339 -10.19 12.39 -3.69
N LEU A 340 -11.42 12.26 -4.21
CA LEU A 340 -11.70 11.37 -5.34
C LEU A 340 -10.96 11.83 -6.60
N LYS A 341 -10.92 13.13 -6.87
CA LYS A 341 -10.20 13.72 -8.00
C LYS A 341 -8.70 13.45 -7.89
N GLY A 342 -8.11 13.67 -6.71
CA GLY A 342 -6.69 13.40 -6.44
C GLY A 342 -6.33 11.94 -6.71
N ILE A 343 -7.05 11.01 -6.10
CA ILE A 343 -6.86 9.56 -6.29
C ILE A 343 -7.02 9.17 -7.75
N THR A 344 -8.08 9.66 -8.41
CA THR A 344 -8.38 9.33 -9.80
C THR A 344 -7.29 9.84 -10.74
N ASN A 345 -6.77 11.05 -10.52
CA ASN A 345 -5.68 11.61 -11.31
C ASN A 345 -4.41 10.75 -11.20
N LEU A 346 -4.06 10.32 -9.98
CA LEU A 346 -2.89 9.48 -9.73
C LEU A 346 -3.08 8.07 -10.34
N LEU A 347 -4.23 7.45 -10.15
CA LEU A 347 -4.53 6.13 -10.74
C LEU A 347 -4.55 6.15 -12.27
N ASN A 348 -5.02 7.24 -12.89
CA ASN A 348 -5.06 7.36 -14.34
C ASN A 348 -3.72 7.80 -14.95
N ASN A 349 -2.76 8.27 -14.16
CA ASN A 349 -1.46 8.72 -14.67
C ASN A 349 -0.77 7.71 -15.61
N PRO A 350 -0.69 6.40 -15.31
CA PRO A 350 -0.08 5.42 -16.21
C PRO A 350 -0.85 5.17 -17.51
N LEU A 351 -2.15 5.53 -17.53
CA LEU A 351 -3.07 5.31 -18.65
C LEU A 351 -3.05 6.48 -19.65
N ILE A 352 -2.41 7.60 -19.30
CA ILE A 352 -2.32 8.79 -20.16
C ILE A 352 -1.55 8.45 -21.43
N GLN A 353 -2.22 8.62 -22.57
CA GLN A 353 -1.61 8.52 -23.88
C GLN A 353 -1.16 9.88 -24.37
N THR A 354 0.07 9.94 -24.87
CA THR A 354 0.64 11.10 -25.55
C THR A 354 1.19 10.66 -26.90
N TYR A 355 1.24 11.58 -27.86
CA TYR A 355 1.85 11.31 -29.17
C TYR A 355 3.36 11.05 -29.08
N LEU A 356 4.00 11.53 -28.01
CA LEU A 356 5.43 11.42 -27.78
C LEU A 356 5.72 10.30 -26.77
N PRO A 357 6.60 9.35 -27.09
CA PRO A 357 6.91 8.26 -26.17
C PRO A 357 7.58 8.78 -24.90
N ASN A 358 7.15 8.27 -23.74
CA ASN A 358 7.71 8.65 -22.43
C ASN A 358 7.69 10.16 -22.13
N SER A 359 6.78 10.92 -22.76
CA SER A 359 6.74 12.37 -22.52
C SER A 359 6.10 12.78 -21.19
N CYS A 360 5.34 11.89 -20.55
CA CYS A 360 4.75 12.12 -19.24
C CYS A 360 5.45 11.26 -18.19
N LYS A 361 5.64 11.84 -17.00
CA LYS A 361 6.13 11.12 -15.83
C LYS A 361 5.11 10.06 -15.43
N LYS A 362 5.60 8.87 -15.06
CA LYS A 362 4.78 7.79 -14.51
C LYS A 362 5.10 7.60 -13.03
N ILE A 363 4.08 7.57 -12.20
CA ILE A 363 4.22 7.26 -10.77
C ILE A 363 4.48 5.76 -10.55
N ASN A 364 5.14 5.41 -9.45
CA ASN A 364 5.48 4.02 -9.09
C ASN A 364 4.70 3.47 -7.88
N PHE A 365 3.93 4.30 -7.17
CA PHE A 365 3.22 3.97 -5.92
C PHE A 365 1.71 3.74 -6.14
N HIS A 366 1.33 3.16 -7.28
CA HIS A 366 -0.09 2.94 -7.60
C HIS A 366 -0.75 1.89 -6.68
N GLN A 367 0.03 0.99 -6.08
CA GLN A 367 -0.50 -0.06 -5.20
C GLN A 367 -1.02 0.58 -3.91
N GLU A 368 -0.23 1.50 -3.36
CA GLU A 368 -0.54 2.26 -2.17
C GLU A 368 -1.76 3.15 -2.39
N ILE A 369 -1.91 3.79 -3.56
CA ILE A 369 -3.12 4.57 -3.88
C ILE A 369 -4.38 3.71 -3.87
N LEU A 370 -4.30 2.46 -4.36
CA LEU A 370 -5.43 1.52 -4.30
C LEU A 370 -5.76 1.12 -2.86
N VAL A 371 -4.74 0.89 -2.02
CA VAL A 371 -4.95 0.61 -0.59
C VAL A 371 -5.61 1.79 0.11
N LEU A 372 -5.14 3.03 -0.15
CA LEU A 372 -5.76 4.23 0.41
C LEU A 372 -7.23 4.37 -0.04
N PHE A 373 -7.51 4.14 -1.33
CA PHE A 373 -8.89 4.15 -1.84
C PHE A 373 -9.77 3.11 -1.14
N TRP A 374 -9.26 1.89 -0.94
CA TRP A 374 -9.95 0.86 -0.17
C TRP A 374 -10.23 1.33 1.26
N LYS A 375 -9.22 1.81 2.00
CA LYS A 375 -9.39 2.29 3.38
C LYS A 375 -10.39 3.45 3.49
N LEU A 376 -10.40 4.37 2.53
CA LEU A 376 -11.40 5.44 2.43
C LEU A 376 -12.83 4.89 2.32
N CYS A 377 -13.05 3.91 1.44
CA CYS A 377 -14.37 3.27 1.28
C CYS A 377 -14.77 2.40 2.48
N GLU A 378 -13.79 1.77 3.14
CA GLU A 378 -13.99 0.93 4.32
C GLU A 378 -14.45 1.76 5.52
N PHE A 379 -13.64 2.77 5.89
CA PHE A 379 -13.85 3.57 7.10
C PHE A 379 -14.82 4.73 6.94
N ASN A 380 -15.11 5.17 5.71
CA ASN A 380 -16.06 6.26 5.46
C ASN A 380 -17.16 5.83 4.48
N LYS A 381 -18.27 5.32 5.01
CA LYS A 381 -19.45 4.93 4.21
C LYS A 381 -20.06 6.10 3.44
N LYS A 382 -19.95 7.34 3.94
CA LYS A 382 -20.45 8.53 3.22
C LYS A 382 -19.63 8.77 1.95
N PHE A 383 -18.30 8.61 2.02
CA PHE A 383 -17.43 8.66 0.85
C PHE A 383 -17.77 7.54 -0.14
N LEU A 384 -17.94 6.29 0.33
CA LEU A 384 -18.36 5.17 -0.51
C LEU A 384 -19.67 5.49 -1.26
N PHE A 385 -20.69 5.97 -0.55
CA PHE A 385 -21.95 6.38 -1.19
C PHE A 385 -21.80 7.56 -2.14
N TYR A 386 -20.91 8.51 -1.85
CA TYR A 386 -20.60 9.62 -2.75
C TYR A 386 -20.02 9.10 -4.08
N VAL A 387 -18.99 8.25 -4.02
CA VAL A 387 -18.37 7.61 -5.19
C VAL A 387 -19.41 6.85 -6.02
N LEU A 388 -20.30 6.10 -5.37
CA LEU A 388 -21.32 5.28 -6.05
C LEU A 388 -22.48 6.09 -6.62
N LYS A 389 -22.74 7.30 -6.10
CA LYS A 389 -23.79 8.19 -6.64
C LYS A 389 -23.34 8.89 -7.92
N SER A 390 -22.08 9.30 -8.01
CA SER A 390 -21.56 9.96 -9.20
C SER A 390 -21.23 8.93 -10.30
N SER A 391 -20.84 9.40 -11.49
CA SER A 391 -20.24 8.52 -12.49
C SER A 391 -18.74 8.42 -12.39
N ASP A 392 -18.14 9.11 -11.43
CA ASP A 392 -16.69 9.22 -11.27
C ASP A 392 -16.11 7.89 -10.79
N VAL A 393 -16.94 6.99 -10.23
CA VAL A 393 -16.56 5.59 -9.98
C VAL A 393 -16.01 4.90 -11.24
N LEU A 394 -16.48 5.26 -12.43
CA LEU A 394 -15.99 4.69 -13.68
C LEU A 394 -14.54 5.09 -13.98
N ASP A 395 -14.15 6.30 -13.57
CA ASP A 395 -12.79 6.82 -13.71
C ASP A 395 -11.81 6.12 -12.74
N VAL A 396 -12.33 5.45 -11.70
CA VAL A 396 -11.57 4.58 -10.80
C VAL A 396 -11.53 3.12 -11.31
N ILE A 397 -12.63 2.62 -11.88
CA ILE A 397 -12.70 1.24 -12.40
C ILE A 397 -11.69 1.03 -13.54
N ALA A 398 -11.57 2.00 -14.45
CA ALA A 398 -10.70 1.89 -15.61
C ALA A 398 -9.23 1.58 -15.25
N PRO A 399 -8.57 2.34 -14.36
CA PRO A 399 -7.22 2.05 -13.91
C PRO A 399 -7.11 0.78 -13.05
N ILE A 400 -8.10 0.45 -12.21
CA ILE A 400 -8.08 -0.83 -11.47
C ILE A 400 -8.00 -2.01 -12.45
N LEU A 401 -8.89 -2.06 -13.43
CA LEU A 401 -8.93 -3.14 -14.42
C LEU A 401 -7.68 -3.15 -15.31
N TYR A 402 -7.10 -1.99 -15.62
CA TYR A 402 -5.80 -1.89 -16.31
C TYR A 402 -4.70 -2.60 -15.51
N HIS A 403 -4.52 -2.23 -14.24
CA HIS A 403 -3.47 -2.80 -13.38
C HIS A 403 -3.68 -4.29 -13.11
N LEU A 404 -4.93 -4.73 -12.94
CA LEU A 404 -5.25 -6.16 -12.82
C LEU A 404 -4.89 -6.92 -14.10
N ASN A 405 -5.20 -6.37 -15.29
CA ASN A 405 -4.84 -7.02 -16.54
C ASN A 405 -3.32 -7.08 -16.75
N ASP A 406 -2.60 -5.99 -16.49
CA ASP A 406 -1.14 -5.89 -16.64
C ASP A 406 -0.41 -6.87 -15.69
N SER A 407 -0.89 -6.98 -14.45
CA SER A 407 -0.22 -7.74 -13.39
C SER A 407 -0.60 -9.22 -13.35
N ARG A 408 -1.58 -9.68 -14.14
CA ARG A 408 -2.15 -11.05 -14.06
C ARG A 408 -1.14 -12.20 -14.23
N GLN A 409 -0.02 -11.94 -14.92
CA GLN A 409 1.02 -12.94 -15.18
C GLN A 409 2.20 -12.85 -14.21
N ASP A 410 2.26 -11.82 -13.38
CA ASP A 410 3.37 -11.56 -12.45
C ASP A 410 3.03 -12.09 -11.04
N GLN A 411 3.68 -13.19 -10.65
CA GLN A 411 3.47 -13.83 -9.35
C GLN A 411 3.92 -12.97 -8.16
N SER A 412 4.75 -11.95 -8.39
CA SER A 412 5.16 -11.01 -7.33
C SER A 412 4.04 -10.00 -7.01
N ARG A 413 3.09 -9.80 -7.92
CA ARG A 413 2.01 -8.80 -7.80
C ARG A 413 0.68 -9.38 -7.31
N VAL A 414 0.71 -10.56 -6.70
CA VAL A 414 -0.51 -11.22 -6.18
C VAL A 414 -1.25 -10.35 -5.17
N GLY A 415 -0.54 -9.60 -4.32
CA GLY A 415 -1.16 -8.66 -3.37
C GLY A 415 -2.02 -7.59 -4.08
N LEU A 416 -1.47 -6.96 -5.11
CA LEU A 416 -2.19 -6.00 -5.96
C LEU A 416 -3.44 -6.61 -6.60
N MET A 417 -3.35 -7.87 -7.05
CA MET A 417 -4.50 -8.57 -7.62
C MET A 417 -5.64 -8.73 -6.58
N HIS A 418 -5.31 -9.08 -5.33
CA HIS A 418 -6.29 -9.19 -4.26
C HIS A 418 -6.92 -7.83 -3.93
N ILE A 419 -6.10 -6.78 -3.77
CA ILE A 419 -6.58 -5.42 -3.47
C ILE A 419 -7.57 -4.96 -4.55
N GLY A 420 -7.19 -5.04 -5.83
CA GLY A 420 -8.07 -4.60 -6.92
C GLY A 420 -9.36 -5.41 -7.03
N VAL A 421 -9.31 -6.73 -6.82
CA VAL A 421 -10.51 -7.58 -6.82
C VAL A 421 -11.40 -7.29 -5.63
N PHE A 422 -10.86 -7.07 -4.43
CA PHE A 422 -11.66 -6.76 -3.23
C PHE A 422 -12.30 -5.38 -3.29
N ILE A 423 -11.63 -4.38 -3.87
CA ILE A 423 -12.25 -3.08 -4.16
C ILE A 423 -13.44 -3.27 -5.10
N LEU A 424 -13.27 -4.01 -6.21
CA LEU A 424 -14.37 -4.27 -7.14
C LEU A 424 -15.49 -5.10 -6.49
N LEU A 425 -15.17 -6.03 -5.59
CA LEU A 425 -16.14 -6.80 -4.83
C LEU A 425 -16.98 -5.88 -3.93
N LEU A 426 -16.33 -5.00 -3.16
CA LEU A 426 -16.99 -3.99 -2.33
C LEU A 426 -17.93 -3.11 -3.16
N LEU A 427 -17.45 -2.57 -4.28
CA LEU A 427 -18.25 -1.70 -5.14
C LEU A 427 -19.41 -2.45 -5.81
N SER A 428 -19.22 -3.74 -6.16
CA SER A 428 -20.22 -4.56 -6.84
C SER A 428 -21.46 -4.84 -5.99
N GLY A 429 -21.34 -4.80 -4.66
CA GLY A 429 -22.46 -5.01 -3.75
C GLY A 429 -23.54 -3.93 -3.84
N GLU A 430 -23.27 -2.81 -4.51
CA GLU A 430 -24.15 -1.65 -4.57
C GLU A 430 -24.83 -1.51 -5.92
N ARG A 431 -26.17 -1.40 -5.91
CA ARG A 431 -27.00 -1.33 -7.13
C ARG A 431 -26.53 -0.25 -8.12
N ASN A 432 -26.17 0.92 -7.61
CA ASN A 432 -25.77 2.05 -8.47
C ASN A 432 -24.54 1.71 -9.31
N PHE A 433 -23.59 0.94 -8.76
CA PHE A 433 -22.41 0.49 -9.49
C PHE A 433 -22.79 -0.33 -10.73
N GLY A 434 -23.62 -1.37 -10.55
CA GLY A 434 -24.08 -2.21 -11.65
C GLY A 434 -24.83 -1.42 -12.73
N VAL A 435 -25.66 -0.43 -12.33
CA VAL A 435 -26.34 0.44 -13.28
C VAL A 435 -25.36 1.33 -14.06
N ARG A 436 -24.34 1.90 -13.39
CA ARG A 436 -23.34 2.78 -13.99
C ARG A 436 -22.43 2.08 -14.99
N LEU A 437 -22.18 0.78 -14.81
CA LEU A 437 -21.36 -0.02 -15.76
C LEU A 437 -21.90 -0.02 -17.19
N ASN A 438 -23.19 0.30 -17.40
CA ASN A 438 -23.79 0.42 -18.73
C ASN A 438 -23.34 1.67 -19.51
N LYS A 439 -22.61 2.61 -18.90
CA LYS A 439 -22.07 3.76 -19.64
C LYS A 439 -21.07 3.28 -20.71
N PRO A 440 -21.05 3.90 -21.91
CA PRO A 440 -20.11 3.56 -22.97
C PRO A 440 -18.66 3.63 -22.47
N TYR A 441 -17.86 2.62 -22.81
CA TYR A 441 -16.43 2.64 -22.53
C TYR A 441 -15.71 3.32 -23.70
N THR A 442 -15.13 4.49 -23.43
CA THR A 442 -14.46 5.33 -24.42
C THR A 442 -12.95 5.38 -24.25
N VAL A 443 -12.43 4.93 -23.11
CA VAL A 443 -11.00 4.98 -22.79
C VAL A 443 -10.25 4.01 -23.70
N ARG A 444 -9.27 4.51 -24.46
CA ARG A 444 -8.45 3.69 -25.35
C ARG A 444 -7.05 3.52 -24.75
N VAL A 445 -6.92 2.71 -23.71
CA VAL A 445 -5.58 2.36 -23.19
C VAL A 445 -5.00 1.22 -24.02
N PRO A 446 -3.69 1.19 -24.34
CA PRO A 446 -3.07 0.04 -24.98
C PRO A 446 -3.07 -1.09 -23.94
N MET A 447 -4.02 -1.99 -24.06
CA MET A 447 -4.13 -3.16 -23.21
C MET A 447 -4.08 -4.40 -24.09
N ASP A 448 -3.48 -5.45 -23.56
CA ASP A 448 -3.58 -6.78 -24.14
C ASP A 448 -5.01 -7.32 -23.91
N ILE A 449 -6.01 -6.81 -24.64
CA ILE A 449 -7.40 -7.27 -24.66
C ILE A 449 -7.94 -7.22 -26.10
N PRO A 450 -8.92 -8.06 -26.47
CA PRO A 450 -9.56 -7.96 -27.77
C PRO A 450 -10.19 -6.58 -27.96
N VAL A 451 -10.12 -6.04 -29.18
CA VAL A 451 -10.83 -4.81 -29.53
C VAL A 451 -12.34 -5.06 -29.43
N PHE A 452 -13.05 -4.18 -28.74
CA PHE A 452 -14.50 -4.22 -28.59
C PHE A 452 -15.10 -2.82 -28.65
N THR A 453 -16.40 -2.75 -28.89
CA THR A 453 -17.20 -1.52 -28.74
C THR A 453 -18.35 -1.89 -27.82
N GLY A 454 -18.40 -1.24 -26.66
CA GLY A 454 -19.34 -1.61 -25.61
C GLY A 454 -19.27 -0.68 -24.41
N THR A 455 -19.62 -1.23 -23.27
CA THR A 455 -19.79 -0.53 -22.00
C THR A 455 -18.65 -0.85 -21.02
N HIS A 456 -18.65 -0.22 -19.85
CA HIS A 456 -17.71 -0.59 -18.78
C HIS A 456 -17.97 -2.01 -18.26
N ALA A 457 -19.20 -2.52 -18.37
CA ALA A 457 -19.52 -3.91 -18.07
C ALA A 457 -18.76 -4.88 -19.00
N ASP A 458 -18.71 -4.56 -20.30
CA ASP A 458 -17.95 -5.35 -21.27
C ASP A 458 -16.46 -5.37 -20.92
N PHE A 459 -15.91 -4.20 -20.57
CA PHE A 459 -14.51 -4.08 -20.17
C PHE A 459 -14.19 -4.96 -18.96
N LEU A 460 -15.02 -4.90 -17.92
CA LEU A 460 -14.89 -5.72 -16.70
C LEU A 460 -14.93 -7.22 -17.03
N ILE A 461 -15.92 -7.68 -17.80
CA ILE A 461 -16.06 -9.09 -18.18
C ILE A 461 -14.86 -9.58 -18.98
N ILE A 462 -14.37 -8.78 -19.94
CA ILE A 462 -13.24 -9.14 -20.80
C ILE A 462 -11.95 -9.27 -19.98
N VAL A 463 -11.72 -8.34 -19.05
CA VAL A 463 -10.55 -8.38 -18.16
C VAL A 463 -10.63 -9.58 -17.21
N PHE A 464 -11.78 -9.83 -16.58
CA PHE A 464 -11.96 -10.98 -15.68
C PHE A 464 -11.79 -12.31 -16.42
N HIS A 465 -12.33 -12.41 -17.63
CA HIS A 465 -12.10 -13.56 -18.52
C HIS A 465 -10.60 -13.81 -18.72
N LYS A 466 -9.84 -12.74 -18.99
CA LYS A 466 -8.41 -12.84 -19.26
C LYS A 466 -7.60 -13.21 -18.02
N ILE A 467 -7.94 -12.66 -16.85
CA ILE A 467 -7.35 -13.04 -15.57
C ILE A 467 -7.58 -14.54 -15.31
N ILE A 468 -8.81 -15.02 -15.47
CA ILE A 468 -9.16 -16.42 -15.25
C ILE A 468 -8.44 -17.36 -16.22
N THR A 469 -8.35 -17.00 -17.50
CA THR A 469 -7.84 -17.91 -18.55
C THR A 469 -6.34 -17.84 -18.79
N THR A 470 -5.70 -16.70 -18.49
CA THR A 470 -4.27 -16.48 -18.78
C THR A 470 -3.45 -16.09 -17.56
N GLY A 471 -4.09 -15.93 -16.40
CA GLY A 471 -3.42 -15.64 -15.15
C GLY A 471 -2.67 -16.84 -14.58
N HIS A 472 -1.73 -16.57 -13.68
CA HIS A 472 -0.94 -17.62 -13.02
C HIS A 472 -1.77 -18.38 -11.96
N GLN A 473 -1.31 -19.58 -11.55
CA GLN A 473 -2.07 -20.46 -10.66
C GLN A 473 -2.43 -19.87 -9.29
N ARG A 474 -1.59 -19.01 -8.71
CA ARG A 474 -1.91 -18.33 -7.44
C ARG A 474 -3.14 -17.40 -7.49
N LEU A 475 -3.72 -17.14 -8.68
CA LEU A 475 -4.97 -16.37 -8.82
C LEU A 475 -6.23 -17.23 -8.72
N GLN A 476 -6.11 -18.57 -8.68
CA GLN A 476 -7.28 -19.45 -8.56
C GLN A 476 -8.20 -19.11 -7.36
N PRO A 477 -7.69 -18.76 -6.17
CA PRO A 477 -8.54 -18.35 -5.04
C PRO A 477 -9.41 -17.11 -5.34
N LEU A 478 -9.02 -16.28 -6.31
CA LEU A 478 -9.78 -15.08 -6.69
C LEU A 478 -10.92 -15.38 -7.66
N PHE A 479 -11.02 -16.59 -8.23
CA PHE A 479 -12.02 -16.88 -9.25
C PHE A 479 -13.45 -16.77 -8.72
N ASP A 480 -13.68 -17.22 -7.48
CA ASP A 480 -14.97 -17.06 -6.81
C ASP A 480 -15.31 -15.58 -6.66
N CYS A 481 -14.39 -14.74 -6.18
CA CYS A 481 -14.61 -13.30 -6.05
C CYS A 481 -14.91 -12.63 -7.40
N LEU A 482 -14.15 -12.96 -8.45
CA LEU A 482 -14.34 -12.41 -9.79
C LEU A 482 -15.74 -12.75 -10.34
N LEU A 483 -16.20 -13.98 -10.16
CA LEU A 483 -17.53 -14.38 -10.61
C LEU A 483 -18.63 -13.80 -9.73
N THR A 484 -18.44 -13.72 -8.41
CA THR A 484 -19.37 -13.05 -7.49
C THR A 484 -19.60 -11.59 -7.88
N ILE A 485 -18.56 -10.86 -8.26
CA ILE A 485 -18.69 -9.49 -8.78
C ILE A 485 -19.61 -9.45 -10.00
N ILE A 486 -19.42 -10.36 -10.97
CA ILE A 486 -20.26 -10.43 -12.17
C ILE A 486 -21.71 -10.78 -11.78
N VAL A 487 -21.91 -11.72 -10.86
CA VAL A 487 -23.23 -12.08 -10.32
C VAL A 487 -23.92 -10.85 -9.73
N ASN A 488 -23.25 -10.11 -8.85
CA ASN A 488 -23.82 -8.93 -8.18
C ASN A 488 -24.30 -7.86 -9.17
N VAL A 489 -23.55 -7.63 -10.26
CA VAL A 489 -23.92 -6.61 -11.25
C VAL A 489 -24.87 -7.13 -12.34
N SER A 490 -24.96 -8.45 -12.54
CA SER A 490 -25.68 -9.10 -13.64
C SER A 490 -27.16 -8.68 -13.80
N PRO A 491 -27.96 -8.43 -12.73
CA PRO A 491 -29.35 -7.98 -12.89
C PRO A 491 -29.49 -6.60 -13.56
N TYR A 492 -28.41 -5.83 -13.63
CA TYR A 492 -28.40 -4.45 -14.13
C TYR A 492 -27.73 -4.29 -15.49
N LEU A 493 -27.05 -5.33 -16.00
CA LEU A 493 -26.27 -5.23 -17.24
C LEU A 493 -27.16 -5.23 -18.47
N LYS A 494 -27.01 -4.22 -19.32
CA LYS A 494 -27.74 -4.01 -20.57
C LYS A 494 -26.75 -3.97 -21.72
N SER A 495 -27.20 -4.39 -22.91
CA SER A 495 -26.47 -4.20 -24.15
C SER A 495 -25.06 -4.78 -24.16
N LEU A 496 -24.85 -5.94 -23.54
CA LEU A 496 -23.56 -6.63 -23.61
C LEU A 496 -23.14 -6.85 -25.06
N SER A 497 -21.88 -6.57 -25.35
CA SER A 497 -21.26 -6.82 -26.65
C SER A 497 -21.23 -8.33 -26.96
N MET A 498 -21.14 -8.65 -28.24
CA MET A 498 -20.90 -10.03 -28.69
C MET A 498 -19.61 -10.62 -28.08
N VAL A 499 -18.58 -9.77 -27.90
CA VAL A 499 -17.28 -10.20 -27.34
C VAL A 499 -17.46 -10.64 -25.88
N ALA A 500 -18.01 -9.78 -25.01
CA ALA A 500 -18.23 -10.11 -23.61
C ALA A 500 -19.17 -11.33 -23.44
N SER A 501 -20.26 -11.38 -24.23
CA SER A 501 -21.19 -12.52 -24.25
C SER A 501 -20.49 -13.84 -24.58
N THR A 502 -19.61 -13.84 -25.59
CA THR A 502 -18.81 -15.01 -25.97
C THR A 502 -17.81 -15.38 -24.89
N LYS A 503 -17.21 -14.40 -24.19
CA LYS A 503 -16.28 -14.65 -23.09
C LYS A 503 -16.95 -15.34 -21.90
N LEU A 504 -18.16 -14.90 -21.50
CA LEU A 504 -18.91 -15.56 -20.42
C LEU A 504 -19.24 -17.03 -20.76
N LEU A 505 -19.71 -17.30 -21.98
CA LEU A 505 -20.00 -18.67 -22.41
C LEU A 505 -18.74 -19.52 -22.57
N HIS A 506 -17.61 -18.92 -22.92
CA HIS A 506 -16.34 -19.63 -22.91
C HIS A 506 -15.94 -20.06 -21.49
N LEU A 507 -16.16 -19.23 -20.46
CA LEU A 507 -15.95 -19.64 -19.06
C LEU A 507 -16.88 -20.78 -18.67
N LEU A 508 -18.17 -20.70 -19.05
CA LEU A 508 -19.12 -21.78 -18.76
C LEU A 508 -18.67 -23.08 -19.42
N GLU A 509 -18.31 -23.04 -20.70
CA GLU A 509 -17.81 -24.21 -21.44
C GLU A 509 -16.54 -24.80 -20.78
N ALA A 510 -15.61 -23.96 -20.33
CA ALA A 510 -14.40 -24.42 -19.65
C ALA A 510 -14.70 -25.07 -18.28
N PHE A 511 -15.51 -24.41 -17.44
CA PHE A 511 -15.79 -24.87 -16.07
C PHE A 511 -16.80 -26.01 -15.99
N SER A 512 -17.69 -26.15 -16.98
CA SER A 512 -18.65 -27.27 -17.05
C SER A 512 -18.03 -28.58 -17.57
N THR A 513 -16.76 -28.56 -17.97
CA THR A 513 -16.11 -29.78 -18.47
C THR A 513 -15.95 -30.82 -17.36
N PRO A 514 -16.31 -32.11 -17.61
CA PRO A 514 -16.28 -33.13 -16.57
C PRO A 514 -14.94 -33.27 -15.85
N TRP A 515 -13.81 -33.16 -16.57
CA TRP A 515 -12.49 -33.27 -15.93
C TRP A 515 -12.23 -32.14 -14.92
N PHE A 516 -12.70 -30.92 -15.22
CA PHE A 516 -12.47 -29.77 -14.35
C PHE A 516 -13.45 -29.84 -13.20
N LEU A 517 -14.74 -29.97 -13.50
CA LEU A 517 -15.81 -29.99 -12.51
C LEU A 517 -15.58 -31.05 -11.43
N PHE A 518 -15.15 -32.26 -11.80
CA PHE A 518 -14.92 -33.36 -10.85
C PHE A 518 -13.50 -33.38 -10.24
N SER A 519 -12.63 -32.43 -10.58
CA SER A 519 -11.26 -32.38 -10.04
C SER A 519 -11.16 -31.83 -8.64
N ASN A 520 -12.14 -31.02 -8.21
CA ASN A 520 -12.20 -30.42 -6.88
C ASN A 520 -13.67 -30.30 -6.45
N PRO A 521 -14.03 -30.69 -5.21
CA PRO A 521 -15.39 -30.60 -4.72
C PRO A 521 -16.01 -29.21 -4.85
N SER A 522 -15.23 -28.12 -4.79
CA SER A 522 -15.78 -26.75 -4.84
C SER A 522 -15.95 -26.19 -6.26
N ASN A 523 -15.47 -26.88 -7.31
CA ASN A 523 -15.47 -26.34 -8.67
C ASN A 523 -16.88 -26.10 -9.24
N HIS A 524 -17.90 -26.76 -8.69
CA HIS A 524 -19.27 -26.52 -9.11
C HIS A 524 -19.75 -25.09 -8.79
N HIS A 525 -19.20 -24.43 -7.77
CA HIS A 525 -19.56 -23.04 -7.44
C HIS A 525 -19.34 -22.09 -8.62
N LEU A 526 -18.23 -22.25 -9.35
CA LEU A 526 -17.92 -21.44 -10.53
C LEU A 526 -18.98 -21.59 -11.63
N VAL A 527 -19.50 -22.81 -11.81
CA VAL A 527 -20.59 -23.07 -12.77
C VAL A 527 -21.90 -22.45 -12.28
N PHE A 528 -22.22 -22.59 -10.99
CA PHE A 528 -23.40 -21.97 -10.38
C PHE A 528 -23.39 -20.45 -10.55
N PHE A 529 -22.27 -19.78 -10.26
CA PHE A 529 -22.16 -18.34 -10.46
C PHE A 529 -22.42 -17.94 -11.92
N LEU A 530 -21.86 -18.66 -12.90
CA LEU A 530 -22.10 -18.34 -14.31
C LEU A 530 -23.56 -18.57 -14.72
N LEU A 531 -24.19 -19.65 -14.25
CA LEU A 531 -25.61 -19.89 -14.49
C LEU A 531 -26.48 -18.78 -13.89
N GLU A 532 -26.13 -18.32 -12.68
CA GLU A 532 -26.82 -17.22 -12.01
C GLU A 532 -26.68 -15.90 -12.80
N VAL A 533 -25.49 -15.62 -13.34
CA VAL A 533 -25.29 -14.47 -14.26
C VAL A 533 -26.25 -14.55 -15.46
N PHE A 534 -26.37 -15.71 -16.10
CA PHE A 534 -27.27 -15.87 -17.24
C PHE A 534 -28.74 -15.74 -16.84
N ASN A 535 -29.14 -16.35 -15.71
CA ASN A 535 -30.49 -16.26 -15.18
C ASN A 535 -30.86 -14.81 -14.88
N ASN A 536 -30.01 -14.06 -14.18
CA ASN A 536 -30.24 -12.66 -13.86
C ASN A 536 -30.38 -11.78 -15.10
N ILE A 537 -29.51 -11.95 -16.09
CA ILE A 537 -29.59 -11.15 -17.32
C ILE A 537 -30.86 -11.51 -18.12
N ILE A 538 -31.21 -12.79 -18.22
CA ILE A 538 -32.43 -13.23 -18.91
C ILE A 538 -33.68 -12.77 -18.16
N GLN A 539 -33.68 -12.82 -16.84
CA GLN A 539 -34.85 -12.47 -16.04
C GLN A 539 -35.12 -10.97 -16.03
N TYR A 540 -34.07 -10.14 -15.90
CA TYR A 540 -34.22 -8.71 -15.64
C TYR A 540 -33.85 -7.82 -16.83
N GLN A 541 -33.02 -8.30 -17.76
CA GLN A 541 -32.45 -7.49 -18.85
C GLN A 541 -32.52 -8.19 -20.22
N PHE A 542 -33.51 -9.05 -20.45
CA PHE A 542 -33.67 -9.82 -21.69
C PHE A 542 -33.64 -8.94 -22.94
N ASP A 543 -34.53 -7.94 -22.99
CA ASP A 543 -34.73 -7.07 -24.15
C ASP A 543 -33.46 -6.31 -24.56
N GLY A 544 -32.61 -5.99 -23.59
CA GLY A 544 -31.35 -5.29 -23.81
C GLY A 544 -30.19 -6.19 -24.22
N ASN A 545 -30.28 -7.52 -24.10
CA ASN A 545 -29.13 -8.41 -24.21
C ASN A 545 -29.26 -9.46 -25.32
N ALA A 546 -29.69 -9.01 -26.51
CA ALA A 546 -29.83 -9.88 -27.69
C ALA A 546 -28.55 -10.65 -28.05
N ASN A 547 -27.37 -10.04 -27.90
CA ASN A 547 -26.09 -10.69 -28.16
C ASN A 547 -25.86 -11.89 -27.23
N LEU A 548 -26.16 -11.75 -25.93
CA LEU A 548 -26.01 -12.84 -24.96
C LEU A 548 -26.98 -13.97 -25.28
N VAL A 549 -28.26 -13.65 -25.49
CA VAL A 549 -29.31 -14.62 -25.84
C VAL A 549 -28.93 -15.38 -27.12
N TYR A 550 -28.50 -14.66 -28.16
CA TYR A 550 -28.01 -15.27 -29.39
C TYR A 550 -26.83 -16.21 -29.15
N THR A 551 -25.86 -15.80 -28.33
CA THR A 551 -24.69 -16.62 -28.03
C THR A 551 -25.08 -17.89 -27.25
N ILE A 552 -26.03 -17.79 -26.30
CA ILE A 552 -26.60 -18.95 -25.58
C ILE A 552 -27.24 -19.93 -26.57
N ILE A 553 -28.06 -19.45 -27.50
CA ILE A 553 -28.70 -20.30 -28.52
C ILE A 553 -27.66 -21.01 -29.38
N ARG A 554 -26.61 -20.30 -29.82
CA ARG A 554 -25.51 -20.90 -30.61
C ARG A 554 -24.71 -21.94 -29.83
N LYS A 555 -24.58 -21.76 -28.51
CA LYS A 555 -23.82 -22.64 -27.61
C LYS A 555 -24.73 -23.55 -26.77
N ARG A 556 -25.99 -23.77 -27.17
CA ARG A 556 -26.96 -24.63 -26.45
C ARG A 556 -26.44 -26.02 -26.08
N ASN A 557 -25.53 -26.57 -26.89
CA ASN A 557 -24.91 -27.87 -26.64
C ASN A 557 -24.12 -27.90 -25.33
N VAL A 558 -23.52 -26.78 -24.89
CA VAL A 558 -22.81 -26.69 -23.60
C VAL A 558 -23.78 -26.95 -22.44
N PHE A 559 -24.98 -26.36 -22.50
CA PHE A 559 -26.03 -26.57 -21.50
C PHE A 559 -26.59 -28.00 -21.55
N HIS A 560 -26.78 -28.57 -22.75
CA HIS A 560 -27.17 -29.98 -22.87
C HIS A 560 -26.11 -30.94 -22.31
N GLN A 561 -24.82 -30.64 -22.48
CA GLN A 561 -23.74 -31.44 -21.89
C GLN A 561 -23.74 -31.32 -20.36
N LEU A 562 -23.92 -30.10 -19.83
CA LEU A 562 -24.00 -29.86 -18.39
C LEU A 562 -25.21 -30.57 -17.75
N ALA A 563 -26.35 -30.60 -18.43
CA ALA A 563 -27.54 -31.34 -17.97
C ALA A 563 -27.36 -32.87 -18.00
N ASN A 564 -26.43 -33.37 -18.83
CA ASN A 564 -26.16 -34.79 -19.02
C ASN A 564 -24.76 -35.18 -18.50
N LEU A 565 -24.32 -34.57 -17.39
CA LEU A 565 -23.05 -34.93 -16.75
C LEU A 565 -23.03 -36.42 -16.34
N PRO A 566 -21.87 -37.09 -16.42
CA PRO A 566 -21.76 -38.46 -15.98
C PRO A 566 -21.95 -38.53 -14.46
N THR A 567 -22.81 -39.46 -14.03
CA THR A 567 -23.12 -39.70 -12.61
C THR A 567 -22.48 -40.98 -12.08
N ASP A 568 -22.02 -41.88 -12.96
CA ASP A 568 -21.38 -43.13 -12.58
C ASP A 568 -19.87 -42.95 -12.34
N ARG A 569 -19.37 -43.67 -11.32
CA ARG A 569 -17.97 -43.59 -10.87
C ARG A 569 -16.96 -43.89 -11.99
N ALA A 570 -17.24 -44.88 -12.84
CA ALA A 570 -16.32 -45.29 -13.89
C ALA A 570 -16.14 -44.20 -14.96
N SER A 571 -17.22 -43.55 -15.37
CA SER A 571 -17.20 -42.43 -16.30
C SER A 571 -16.51 -41.20 -15.72
N ILE A 572 -16.74 -40.89 -14.44
CA ILE A 572 -16.09 -39.78 -13.73
C ILE A 572 -14.56 -40.00 -13.64
N GLU A 573 -14.13 -41.18 -13.19
CA GLU A 573 -12.70 -41.53 -13.11
C GLU A 573 -12.03 -41.49 -14.49
N LYS A 574 -12.74 -41.92 -15.54
CA LYS A 574 -12.27 -41.85 -16.93
C LYS A 574 -12.17 -40.41 -17.44
N ALA A 575 -13.08 -39.52 -17.05
CA ALA A 575 -13.07 -38.12 -17.42
C ALA A 575 -11.88 -37.37 -16.78
N VAL A 576 -11.63 -37.59 -15.49
CA VAL A 576 -10.52 -36.96 -14.76
C VAL A 576 -9.16 -37.47 -15.26
N SER A 577 -9.04 -38.78 -15.55
CA SER A 577 -7.79 -39.39 -16.01
C SER A 577 -7.39 -39.03 -17.46
N ARG A 578 -8.34 -38.73 -18.35
CA ARG A 578 -8.08 -38.37 -19.75
C ARG A 578 -7.18 -37.14 -19.90
N LYS A 579 -7.26 -36.16 -18.99
CA LYS A 579 -6.43 -34.94 -19.05
C LYS A 579 -5.04 -35.13 -18.43
N ARG A 580 -4.88 -36.00 -17.43
CA ARG A 580 -3.56 -36.37 -16.88
C ARG A 580 -2.61 -36.88 -17.98
N LYS A 581 -3.12 -37.74 -18.87
CA LYS A 581 -2.35 -38.25 -20.03
C LYS A 581 -2.03 -37.19 -21.08
N GLY A 582 -2.89 -36.18 -21.26
CA GLY A 582 -2.64 -35.07 -22.19
C GLY A 582 -1.58 -34.08 -21.69
N SER A 583 -1.48 -33.89 -20.37
CA SER A 583 -0.47 -33.00 -19.77
C SER A 583 0.93 -33.65 -19.71
N GLU A 584 1.02 -34.97 -19.56
CA GLU A 584 2.30 -35.70 -19.60
C GLU A 584 2.86 -35.85 -21.03
N ALA A 585 2.00 -35.93 -22.04
CA ALA A 585 2.41 -36.03 -23.44
C ALA A 585 3.07 -34.73 -23.97
N SER A 586 2.65 -33.56 -23.48
CA SER A 586 3.27 -32.27 -23.84
C SER A 586 4.65 -32.03 -23.20
N GLN A 587 5.08 -32.88 -22.25
CA GLN A 587 6.42 -32.82 -21.65
C GLN A 587 7.40 -33.87 -22.20
N ARG A 588 6.94 -34.79 -23.07
CA ARG A 588 7.77 -35.84 -23.67
C ARG A 588 7.55 -35.95 -25.17
N SER A 589 8.09 -35.01 -25.94
CA SER A 589 8.56 -35.28 -27.31
C SER A 589 9.34 -34.08 -27.88
N VAL A 590 10.67 -34.18 -27.82
CA VAL A 590 11.53 -33.60 -28.86
C VAL A 590 12.46 -34.72 -29.31
N PRO A 591 12.35 -35.16 -30.57
CA PRO A 591 13.53 -35.46 -31.35
C PRO A 591 13.53 -34.71 -32.68
N ASN A 592 14.58 -33.91 -32.85
CA ASN A 592 15.28 -33.46 -34.06
C ASN A 592 14.66 -33.67 -35.47
N SER A 593 14.53 -32.52 -36.18
CA SER A 593 14.76 -32.26 -37.62
C SER A 593 13.65 -32.54 -38.65
N PRO A 594 13.62 -31.88 -39.85
CA PRO A 594 14.14 -30.56 -40.25
C PRO A 594 13.10 -29.64 -40.96
N THR A 595 13.42 -28.34 -40.98
CA THR A 595 12.98 -27.23 -41.84
C THR A 595 11.93 -27.47 -42.96
N VAL A 596 10.79 -26.76 -42.87
CA VAL A 596 10.03 -26.24 -44.01
C VAL A 596 9.58 -24.80 -43.68
N ALA A 597 9.78 -23.89 -44.64
CA ALA A 597 9.62 -22.46 -44.52
C ALA A 597 8.16 -22.00 -44.61
N ASP A 598 7.78 -21.02 -43.78
CA ASP A 598 6.57 -20.20 -43.97
C ASP A 598 6.95 -18.83 -44.59
N PRO A 599 6.09 -18.25 -45.45
CA PRO A 599 6.33 -16.99 -46.15
C PRO A 599 6.04 -15.75 -45.25
N PRO A 600 6.54 -14.55 -45.61
CA PRO A 600 6.67 -13.42 -44.68
C PRO A 600 5.41 -12.55 -44.61
N SER A 601 5.09 -12.05 -43.42
CA SER A 601 4.09 -10.99 -43.20
C SER A 601 4.52 -10.05 -42.07
N MET A 602 5.17 -8.96 -42.50
CA MET A 602 5.36 -7.62 -41.89
C MET A 602 5.78 -7.46 -40.41
N GLU A 603 7.09 -7.19 -40.27
CA GLU A 603 7.75 -6.16 -39.46
C GLU A 603 6.91 -5.34 -38.46
N GLY A 604 7.25 -5.44 -37.17
CA GLY A 604 6.97 -4.41 -36.18
C GLY A 604 6.85 -4.83 -34.70
N SER A 605 6.64 -6.11 -34.40
CA SER A 605 6.43 -6.58 -33.02
C SER A 605 7.58 -7.47 -32.55
N PHE A 606 8.54 -6.90 -31.83
CA PHE A 606 9.46 -7.70 -31.02
C PHE A 606 8.72 -8.17 -29.75
N PRO A 607 8.74 -9.47 -29.40
CA PRO A 607 8.35 -9.92 -28.07
C PRO A 607 9.31 -9.32 -27.02
N ALA A 608 8.78 -9.05 -25.82
CA ALA A 608 9.58 -8.56 -24.70
C ALA A 608 10.75 -9.52 -24.42
N LYS A 609 11.96 -8.97 -24.27
CA LYS A 609 13.14 -9.77 -23.90
C LYS A 609 12.92 -10.41 -22.53
N GLU A 610 13.35 -11.66 -22.40
CA GLU A 610 13.45 -12.33 -21.10
C GLU A 610 14.29 -11.49 -20.13
N ALA A 611 13.79 -11.34 -18.90
CA ALA A 611 14.49 -10.63 -17.85
C ALA A 611 15.84 -11.32 -17.57
N GLN A 612 16.93 -10.54 -17.53
CA GLN A 612 18.23 -11.04 -17.13
C GLN A 612 18.19 -11.54 -15.68
N PRO A 613 18.77 -12.70 -15.35
CA PRO A 613 18.82 -13.18 -13.99
C PRO A 613 19.74 -12.29 -13.16
N GLY A 614 19.15 -11.45 -12.32
CA GLY A 614 19.86 -10.70 -11.28
C GLY A 614 20.52 -11.65 -10.30
N THR A 615 21.83 -11.48 -10.13
CA THR A 615 22.70 -12.20 -9.20
C THR A 615 22.36 -11.90 -7.74
N LEU A 616 21.51 -12.72 -7.13
CA LEU A 616 21.49 -12.97 -5.68
C LEU A 616 21.08 -14.43 -5.45
N LYS A 617 22.06 -15.30 -5.19
CA LYS A 617 21.80 -16.66 -4.68
C LYS A 617 21.37 -16.55 -3.21
N ALA A 618 20.07 -16.41 -2.97
CA ALA A 618 19.50 -16.75 -1.67
C ALA A 618 19.16 -18.25 -1.69
N THR A 619 19.96 -19.07 -1.02
CA THR A 619 19.64 -20.48 -0.76
C THR A 619 18.54 -20.54 0.30
N LEU A 620 17.31 -20.80 -0.13
CA LEU A 620 16.21 -21.20 0.75
C LEU A 620 16.47 -22.62 1.27
N ALA A 621 16.37 -22.80 2.60
CA ALA A 621 16.38 -24.09 3.25
C ALA A 621 15.17 -24.94 2.83
N GLU A 622 15.37 -26.26 2.72
CA GLU A 622 14.35 -27.23 2.34
C GLU A 622 13.13 -27.19 3.27
N MET A 623 11.94 -26.97 2.70
CA MET A 623 10.67 -27.12 3.40
C MET A 623 10.31 -28.62 3.52
N PRO A 624 10.04 -29.16 4.73
CA PRO A 624 9.50 -30.49 4.88
C PRO A 624 8.05 -30.55 4.38
N GLY A 625 7.69 -31.65 3.72
CA GLY A 625 6.42 -31.80 3.04
C GLY A 625 5.22 -32.14 3.92
N LYS A 626 4.04 -31.83 3.36
CA LYS A 626 2.71 -32.45 3.51
C LYS A 626 2.06 -32.55 4.91
N GLY A 627 0.81 -32.06 4.96
CA GLY A 627 -0.11 -32.04 6.11
C GLY A 627 0.12 -30.75 6.88
N TRP A 628 -0.85 -29.91 7.21
CA TRP A 628 -2.20 -30.16 7.72
C TRP A 628 -2.97 -28.84 7.63
N TRP A 629 -4.16 -28.81 7.01
CA TRP A 629 -5.16 -27.75 7.21
C TRP A 629 -6.54 -28.30 6.85
N TRP A 630 -7.36 -28.63 7.83
CA TRP A 630 -8.82 -28.49 7.86
C TRP A 630 -9.27 -28.50 9.31
N GLU A 631 -10.05 -27.47 9.68
CA GLU A 631 -11.20 -27.45 10.59
C GLU A 631 -11.21 -26.11 11.33
N LEU A 632 -12.18 -25.27 11.01
CA LEU A 632 -13.04 -24.59 11.97
C LEU A 632 -14.30 -24.16 11.21
N SER A 633 -15.38 -24.86 11.53
CA SER A 633 -16.77 -24.50 11.25
C SER A 633 -17.21 -23.32 12.10
#